data_AF-A0A9P5BQS2-F1
#
_entry.id   AF-A0A9P5BQS2-F1
#
_cell.length_a   1.000
_cell.length_b   1.000
_cell.length_c   1.000
_cell.angle_alpha   90.00
_cell.angle_beta   90.00
_cell.angle_gamma   90.00
#
_symmetry.space_group_name_H-M   'P 1'
#
loop_
_entity.id
_entity.type
_entity.pdbx_description
1 polymer ?
#
loop_
_entity_poly.entity_id
_entity_poly.type
_entity_poly.pdbx_seq_one_letter_code
_entity_poly.pdbx_strand_id
1 'polypeptide(L)'
;MNQKFPLLTTSIQNIREDNFICANYVDGDDIVLIGFPRGAFTARSVANMIATVSLLTPSGLGHFYAVFEDYESMTDANRDLTLFLDPQVLPYDGEKVKAKRGWEKKRKLQYEEWLTKNGYTRHKYQDGTTEIKIKAIGVCILLEHRASPQRQSSVYADPPNNKLPIY
;
A
#
# COMPACT_ATOMS: atom_id res chain seq x y z
N MET A 1 -27.95 -1.51 -3.48
CA MET A 1 -27.09 -0.47 -4.10
C MET A 1 -26.04 -0.06 -3.07
N ASN A 2 -24.89 -0.73 -3.02
CA ASN A 2 -23.77 -0.34 -2.16
C ASN A 2 -22.64 0.14 -3.05
N GLN A 3 -22.61 1.45 -3.28
CA GLN A 3 -21.56 2.12 -4.01
C GLN A 3 -20.26 2.09 -3.20
N LYS A 4 -19.43 1.07 -3.44
CA LYS A 4 -18.01 1.06 -3.08
C LYS A 4 -17.26 2.03 -3.99
N PHE A 5 -17.27 3.32 -3.68
CA PHE A 5 -16.44 4.32 -4.39
C PHE A 5 -15.56 5.22 -3.47
N PRO A 6 -14.69 4.67 -2.60
CA PRO A 6 -13.51 5.41 -2.14
C PRO A 6 -12.19 4.98 -2.80
N LEU A 7 -12.12 3.79 -3.41
CA LEU A 7 -10.85 3.20 -3.87
C LEU A 7 -10.31 3.79 -5.19
N LEU A 8 -11.20 4.26 -6.06
CA LEU A 8 -10.82 4.83 -7.36
C LEU A 8 -10.12 6.19 -7.23
N THR A 9 -10.58 7.07 -6.33
CA THR A 9 -9.93 8.37 -6.15
C THR A 9 -8.54 8.21 -5.54
N THR A 10 -8.39 7.30 -4.58
CA THR A 10 -7.09 7.05 -3.92
C THR A 10 -6.06 6.44 -4.86
N SER A 11 -6.45 5.46 -5.68
CA SER A 11 -5.57 4.91 -6.72
C SER A 11 -5.17 5.97 -7.75
N ILE A 12 -6.09 6.82 -8.20
CA ILE A 12 -5.78 7.91 -9.13
C ILE A 12 -4.77 8.90 -8.54
N GLN A 13 -4.89 9.25 -7.26
CA GLN A 13 -3.92 10.13 -6.59
C GLN A 13 -2.55 9.45 -6.50
N ASN A 14 -2.49 8.18 -6.08
CA ASN A 14 -1.23 7.44 -6.02
C ASN A 14 -0.53 7.38 -7.39
N ILE A 15 -1.29 7.04 -8.44
CA ILE A 15 -0.81 6.98 -9.84
C ILE A 15 -0.18 8.31 -10.26
N ARG A 16 -0.81 9.45 -9.93
CA ARG A 16 -0.30 10.77 -10.31
C ARG A 16 1.00 11.13 -9.60
N GLU A 17 1.08 10.87 -8.30
CA GLU A 17 2.28 11.16 -7.50
C GLU A 17 3.45 10.27 -7.91
N ASP A 18 3.21 8.97 -8.11
CA ASP A 18 4.22 8.01 -8.57
C ASP A 18 4.77 8.38 -9.96
N ASN A 19 3.87 8.74 -10.89
CA ASN A 19 4.23 9.21 -12.22
C ASN A 19 5.07 10.50 -12.17
N PHE A 20 4.71 11.44 -11.29
CA PHE A 20 5.45 12.70 -11.12
C PHE A 20 6.88 12.45 -10.62
N ILE A 21 7.07 11.58 -9.62
CA ILE A 21 8.39 11.24 -9.10
C ILE A 21 9.23 10.58 -10.19
N CYS A 22 8.70 9.58 -10.89
CA CYS A 22 9.44 8.86 -11.94
C CYS A 22 9.83 9.77 -13.11
N ALA A 23 8.98 10.74 -13.47
CA ALA A 23 9.26 11.66 -14.57
C ALA A 23 10.30 12.74 -14.24
N ASN A 24 10.43 13.14 -12.97
CA ASN A 24 11.27 14.27 -12.56
C ASN A 24 12.52 13.88 -11.76
N TYR A 25 12.67 12.62 -11.37
CA TYR A 25 13.81 12.18 -10.56
C TYR A 25 15.13 12.25 -11.33
N VAL A 26 16.09 13.02 -10.82
CA VAL A 26 17.47 13.09 -11.32
C VAL A 26 18.41 12.38 -10.35
N ASP A 27 19.44 11.74 -10.89
CA ASP A 27 20.44 11.04 -10.09
C ASP A 27 21.14 12.02 -9.14
N GLY A 28 21.11 11.70 -7.84
CA GLY A 28 21.58 12.58 -6.77
C GLY A 28 20.44 13.20 -5.97
N ASP A 29 19.20 13.13 -6.45
CA ASP A 29 18.04 13.63 -5.73
C ASP A 29 17.63 12.71 -4.57
N ASP A 30 17.12 13.35 -3.53
CA ASP A 30 16.62 12.70 -2.34
C ASP A 30 15.10 12.58 -2.37
N ILE A 31 14.59 11.35 -2.30
CA ILE A 31 13.15 11.09 -2.22
C ILE A 31 12.72 11.14 -0.76
N VAL A 32 11.89 12.15 -0.42
CA VAL A 32 11.28 12.34 0.90
C VAL A 32 9.77 12.43 0.72
N LEU A 33 9.03 11.51 1.34
CA LEU A 33 7.58 11.45 1.24
C LEU A 33 6.93 11.92 2.54
N ILE A 34 6.07 12.93 2.48
CA ILE A 34 5.37 13.47 3.65
C ILE A 34 3.85 13.39 3.43
N GLY A 35 3.14 12.69 4.30
CA GLY A 35 1.69 12.52 4.24
C GLY A 35 0.99 12.97 5.53
N PHE A 36 0.05 13.90 5.39
CA PHE A 36 -0.87 14.37 6.45
C PHE A 36 -2.23 13.67 6.33
N PRO A 37 -3.08 13.58 7.37
CA PRO A 37 -3.94 12.45 7.71
C PRO A 37 -4.61 11.64 6.58
N ARG A 38 -5.15 12.29 5.54
CA ARG A 38 -5.72 11.62 4.35
C ARG A 38 -4.66 11.25 3.30
N GLY A 39 -3.64 12.09 3.11
CA GLY A 39 -2.45 11.83 2.30
C GLY A 39 -1.41 10.91 2.96
N ALA A 40 -1.55 10.60 4.26
CA ALA A 40 -0.75 9.57 4.95
C ALA A 40 -0.83 8.21 4.25
N PHE A 41 -2.02 7.84 3.79
CA PHE A 41 -2.26 6.59 3.07
C PHE A 41 -1.60 6.60 1.68
N THR A 42 -1.71 7.72 0.96
CA THR A 42 -1.07 7.94 -0.35
C THR A 42 0.44 7.86 -0.24
N ALA A 43 1.06 8.60 0.69
CA ALA A 43 2.52 8.61 0.88
C ALA A 43 3.08 7.20 1.18
N ARG A 44 2.37 6.41 2.01
CA ARG A 44 2.77 5.02 2.28
C ARG A 44 2.58 4.11 1.06
N SER A 45 1.54 4.33 0.27
CA SER A 45 1.26 3.52 -0.93
C SER A 45 2.30 3.77 -2.02
N VAL A 46 2.61 5.04 -2.30
CA VAL A 46 3.69 5.50 -3.20
C VAL A 46 5.03 4.92 -2.76
N ALA A 47 5.36 5.04 -1.46
CA ALA A 47 6.60 4.49 -0.93
C ALA A 47 6.70 2.97 -1.15
N ASN A 48 5.61 2.24 -0.95
CA ASN A 48 5.58 0.79 -1.12
C ASN A 48 5.66 0.38 -2.60
N MET A 49 5.10 1.19 -3.51
CA MET A 49 5.22 0.98 -4.95
C MET A 49 6.67 1.15 -5.39
N ILE A 50 7.30 2.29 -5.06
CA ILE A 50 8.70 2.57 -5.37
C ILE A 50 9.62 1.49 -4.76
N ALA A 51 9.33 1.03 -3.55
CA ALA A 51 10.11 -0.04 -2.91
C ALA A 51 9.91 -1.44 -3.52
N THR A 52 8.82 -1.68 -4.27
CA THR A 52 8.53 -2.98 -4.89
C THR A 52 8.95 -3.03 -6.36
N VAL A 53 8.73 -1.93 -7.08
CA VAL A 53 8.91 -1.84 -8.53
C VAL A 53 10.22 -1.14 -8.90
N SER A 54 10.86 -0.45 -7.94
CA SER A 54 11.95 0.50 -8.18
C SER A 54 11.48 1.70 -9.05
N LEU A 55 12.37 2.66 -9.33
CA LEU A 55 11.99 3.84 -10.12
C LEU A 55 11.84 3.48 -11.59
N LEU A 56 10.72 3.90 -12.19
CA LEU A 56 10.46 3.69 -13.60
C LEU A 56 11.34 4.61 -14.46
N THR A 57 11.86 4.07 -15.55
CA THR A 57 12.51 4.85 -16.61
C THR A 57 11.46 5.52 -17.50
N PRO A 58 11.83 6.47 -18.37
CA PRO A 58 10.88 7.05 -19.32
C PRO A 58 10.14 6.01 -20.18
N SER A 59 10.81 4.91 -20.54
CA SER A 59 10.21 3.78 -21.25
C SER A 59 9.21 3.00 -20.39
N GLY A 60 9.53 2.78 -19.10
CA GLY A 60 8.62 2.16 -18.13
C GLY A 60 7.40 3.02 -17.83
N LEU A 61 7.56 4.34 -17.85
CA LEU A 61 6.48 5.31 -17.62
C LEU A 61 5.37 5.18 -18.68
N GLY A 62 5.71 4.84 -19.92
CA GLY A 62 4.73 4.54 -20.97
C GLY A 62 3.81 3.36 -20.65
N HIS A 63 4.28 2.44 -19.80
CA HIS A 63 3.52 1.28 -19.31
C HIS A 63 3.09 1.43 -17.85
N PHE A 64 3.18 2.64 -17.27
CA PHE A 64 2.93 2.89 -15.86
C PHE A 64 1.62 2.27 -15.37
N TYR A 65 0.53 2.46 -16.13
CA TYR A 65 -0.79 1.98 -15.72
C TYR A 65 -0.83 0.44 -15.62
N ALA A 66 -0.27 -0.27 -16.60
CA ALA A 66 -0.19 -1.72 -16.57
C ALA A 66 0.72 -2.21 -15.43
N VAL A 67 1.85 -1.54 -15.21
CA VAL A 67 2.75 -1.86 -14.08
C VAL A 67 2.05 -1.65 -12.74
N PHE A 68 1.26 -0.59 -12.61
CA PHE A 68 0.50 -0.28 -11.41
C PHE A 68 -0.60 -1.31 -11.16
N GLU A 69 -1.36 -1.70 -12.18
CA GLU A 69 -2.38 -2.75 -12.06
C GLU A 69 -1.77 -4.10 -11.66
N ASP A 70 -0.63 -4.46 -12.25
CA ASP A 70 0.10 -5.66 -11.91
C ASP A 70 0.55 -5.62 -10.45
N TYR A 71 1.07 -4.47 -9.99
CA TYR A 71 1.45 -4.24 -8.61
C TYR A 71 0.28 -4.39 -7.62
N GLU A 72 -0.87 -3.77 -7.89
CA GLU A 72 -2.06 -3.92 -7.03
C GLU A 72 -2.53 -5.38 -6.98
N SER A 73 -2.31 -6.12 -8.06
CA SER A 73 -2.76 -7.50 -8.23
C SER A 73 -1.73 -8.57 -7.82
N MET A 74 -0.53 -8.19 -7.37
CA MET A 74 0.51 -9.15 -6.95
C MET A 74 0.05 -10.10 -5.84
N THR A 75 -0.89 -9.65 -5.01
CA THR A 75 -1.46 -10.43 -3.89
C THR A 75 -2.73 -11.19 -4.26
N ASP A 76 -3.26 -10.95 -5.47
CA ASP A 76 -4.41 -11.66 -6.00
C ASP A 76 -3.97 -13.01 -6.58
N ALA A 77 -4.56 -14.07 -6.04
CA ALA A 77 -4.33 -15.45 -6.44
C ALA A 77 -5.17 -15.85 -7.66
N ASN A 78 -6.25 -15.13 -7.94
CA ASN A 78 -7.24 -15.49 -8.96
C ASN A 78 -7.16 -14.60 -10.21
N ARG A 79 -6.24 -13.63 -10.26
CA ARG A 79 -6.05 -12.81 -11.46
C ARG A 79 -5.51 -13.67 -12.60
N ASP A 80 -6.05 -13.43 -13.78
CA ASP A 80 -5.58 -14.05 -15.02
C ASP A 80 -4.11 -13.67 -15.26
N LEU A 81 -3.25 -14.69 -15.38
CA LEU A 81 -1.81 -14.53 -15.56
C LEU A 81 -1.48 -13.90 -16.91
N THR A 82 -2.37 -14.01 -17.90
CA THR A 82 -2.18 -13.44 -19.24
C THR A 82 -2.28 -11.91 -19.27
N LEU A 83 -2.85 -11.30 -18.23
CA LEU A 83 -2.98 -9.85 -18.10
C LEU A 83 -1.72 -9.17 -17.56
N PHE A 84 -0.78 -9.95 -17.01
CA PHE A 84 0.48 -9.41 -16.51
C PHE A 84 1.41 -9.07 -17.67
N LEU A 85 2.19 -7.99 -17.51
CA LEU A 85 3.25 -7.63 -18.46
C LEU A 85 4.33 -8.71 -18.53
N ASP A 86 4.63 -9.37 -17.41
CA ASP A 86 5.56 -10.50 -17.36
C ASP A 86 4.87 -11.80 -17.77
N PRO A 87 5.22 -12.40 -18.93
CA PRO A 87 4.63 -13.65 -19.39
C PRO A 87 5.04 -14.87 -18.56
N GLN A 88 6.05 -14.74 -17.69
CA GLN A 88 6.55 -15.83 -16.84
C GLN A 88 6.16 -15.67 -15.36
N VAL A 89 5.22 -14.79 -15.04
CA VAL A 89 4.83 -14.50 -13.67
C VAL A 89 4.49 -15.77 -12.88
N LEU A 90 5.06 -15.91 -11.69
CA LEU A 90 4.85 -17.08 -10.82
C LEU A 90 3.36 -17.27 -10.46
N PRO A 91 2.73 -18.40 -10.84
CA PRO A 91 1.37 -18.71 -10.44
C PRO A 91 1.28 -18.99 -8.94
N TYR A 92 0.08 -18.84 -8.36
CA TYR A 92 -0.14 -19.19 -6.95
C TYR A 92 -0.38 -20.70 -6.79
N ASP A 93 0.45 -21.36 -5.98
CA ASP A 93 0.39 -22.82 -5.77
C ASP A 93 -0.53 -23.24 -4.60
N GLY A 94 -1.45 -22.37 -4.17
CA GLY A 94 -2.45 -22.72 -3.15
C GLY A 94 -1.92 -22.89 -1.71
N GLU A 95 -0.69 -22.48 -1.41
CA GLU A 95 -0.04 -22.76 -0.13
C GLU A 95 -0.58 -21.92 1.06
N LYS A 96 -0.53 -22.50 2.28
CA LYS A 96 -1.03 -21.91 3.54
C LYS A 96 -0.41 -20.52 3.86
N VAL A 97 -1.05 -19.76 4.75
CA VAL A 97 -0.77 -18.33 5.09
C VAL A 97 0.71 -17.92 5.20
N LYS A 98 1.59 -18.71 5.86
CA LYS A 98 3.03 -18.36 5.96
C LYS A 98 3.76 -18.47 4.62
N ALA A 99 3.39 -19.47 3.83
CA ALA A 99 3.93 -19.70 2.50
C ALA A 99 3.41 -18.66 1.49
N LYS A 100 2.17 -18.18 1.67
CA LYS A 100 1.61 -17.06 0.89
C LYS A 100 2.50 -15.81 0.90
N ARG A 101 3.01 -15.39 2.07
CA ARG A 101 3.94 -14.25 2.17
C ARG A 101 5.27 -14.50 1.44
N GLY A 102 5.77 -15.74 1.50
CA GLY A 102 6.98 -16.14 0.79
C GLY A 102 6.78 -16.10 -0.73
N TRP A 103 5.64 -16.58 -1.20
CA TRP A 103 5.22 -16.52 -2.60
C TRP A 103 5.07 -15.07 -3.08
N GLU A 104 4.36 -14.21 -2.33
CA GLU A 104 4.21 -12.78 -2.66
C GLU A 104 5.59 -12.11 -2.82
N LYS A 105 6.53 -12.40 -1.92
CA LYS A 105 7.89 -11.86 -1.99
C LYS A 105 8.65 -12.36 -3.22
N LYS A 106 8.57 -13.66 -3.53
CA LYS A 106 9.22 -14.24 -4.73
C LYS A 106 8.64 -13.67 -6.02
N ARG A 107 7.32 -13.56 -6.10
CA ARG A 107 6.61 -13.00 -7.26
C ARG A 107 6.99 -11.55 -7.50
N LYS A 108 7.06 -10.74 -6.44
CA LYS A 108 7.54 -9.35 -6.49
C LYS A 108 8.97 -9.25 -7.00
N LEU A 109 9.86 -10.07 -6.46
CA LEU A 109 11.27 -10.09 -6.86
C LEU A 109 11.45 -10.47 -8.33
N GLN A 110 10.77 -11.52 -8.78
CA GLN A 110 10.80 -11.92 -10.19
C GLN A 110 10.31 -10.80 -11.11
N TYR A 111 9.21 -10.15 -10.74
CA TYR A 111 8.65 -9.07 -11.53
C TYR A 111 9.59 -7.86 -11.59
N GLU A 112 10.24 -7.50 -10.48
CA GLU A 112 11.26 -6.46 -10.44
C GLU A 112 12.47 -6.79 -11.34
N GLU A 113 12.95 -8.03 -11.29
CA GLU A 113 14.03 -8.52 -12.15
C GLU A 113 13.65 -8.44 -13.64
N TRP A 114 12.41 -8.82 -13.97
CA TRP A 114 11.88 -8.74 -15.33
C TRP A 114 11.78 -7.29 -15.82
N LEU A 115 11.27 -6.38 -14.98
CA LEU A 115 11.19 -4.95 -15.32
C LEU A 115 12.57 -4.34 -15.54
N THR A 116 13.54 -4.68 -14.68
CA THR A 116 14.91 -4.21 -14.80
C THR A 116 15.56 -4.73 -16.07
N LYS A 117 15.36 -6.02 -16.40
CA LYS A 117 15.92 -6.66 -17.60
C LYS A 117 15.38 -6.04 -18.89
N ASN A 118 14.12 -5.63 -18.92
CA ASN A 118 13.51 -4.96 -20.07
C ASN A 118 13.77 -3.45 -20.09
N GLY A 119 14.50 -2.91 -19.11
CA GLY A 119 14.83 -1.48 -19.04
C GLY A 119 13.66 -0.58 -18.63
N TYR A 120 12.58 -1.15 -18.07
CA TYR A 120 11.43 -0.39 -17.59
C TYR A 120 11.70 0.26 -16.24
N THR A 121 12.56 -0.32 -15.41
CA THR A 121 12.91 0.20 -14.09
C THR A 121 14.41 0.29 -13.89
N ARG A 122 14.83 1.13 -12.95
CA ARG A 122 16.21 1.27 -12.50
C ARG A 122 16.28 1.31 -10.97
N HIS A 123 17.23 0.56 -10.43
CA HIS A 123 17.55 0.51 -9.00
C HIS A 123 18.83 1.29 -8.66
N LYS A 124 19.56 1.75 -9.67
CA LYS A 124 20.81 2.48 -9.55
C LYS A 124 20.83 3.72 -10.43
N TYR A 125 21.73 4.64 -10.09
CA TYR A 125 22.08 5.80 -10.92
C TYR A 125 22.64 5.33 -12.27
N GLN A 126 22.69 6.23 -13.24
CA GLN A 126 23.31 6.02 -14.55
C GLN A 126 24.80 5.62 -14.44
N ASP A 127 25.47 6.03 -13.36
CA ASP A 127 26.84 5.61 -13.02
C ASP A 127 26.94 4.12 -12.60
N GLY A 128 25.82 3.47 -12.27
CA GLY A 128 25.78 2.03 -11.94
C GLY A 128 26.37 1.65 -10.58
N THR A 129 26.87 2.62 -9.82
CA THR A 129 27.49 2.43 -8.49
C THR A 129 26.52 2.66 -7.35
N THR A 130 25.68 3.70 -7.45
CA THR A 130 24.85 4.20 -6.35
C THR A 130 23.42 3.71 -6.46
N GLU A 131 22.91 3.09 -5.41
CA GLU A 131 21.52 2.62 -5.31
C GLU A 131 20.55 3.76 -5.01
N ILE A 132 19.41 3.78 -5.70
CA ILE A 132 18.35 4.76 -5.44
C ILE A 132 17.50 4.27 -4.26
N LYS A 133 17.39 5.10 -3.21
CA LYS A 133 16.62 4.76 -2.00
C LYS A 133 15.74 5.92 -1.57
N ILE A 134 14.55 5.59 -1.05
CA ILE A 134 13.73 6.54 -0.31
C ILE A 134 14.46 6.84 1.00
N LYS A 135 14.82 8.11 1.23
CA LYS A 135 15.59 8.50 2.42
C LYS A 135 14.71 8.69 3.65
N ALA A 136 13.48 9.19 3.47
CA ALA A 136 12.57 9.41 4.58
C ALA A 136 11.10 9.32 4.17
N ILE A 137 10.30 8.82 5.11
CA ILE A 137 8.83 8.80 5.02
C ILE A 137 8.29 9.40 6.32
N GLY A 138 7.70 10.59 6.24
CA GLY A 138 7.01 11.25 7.34
C GLY A 138 5.50 11.06 7.22
N VAL A 139 4.89 10.36 8.16
CA VAL A 139 3.42 10.16 8.18
C VAL A 139 2.85 10.73 9.46
N CYS A 140 1.91 11.66 9.31
CA CYS A 140 1.18 12.25 10.42
C CYS A 140 -0.28 11.79 10.39
N ILE A 141 -0.69 11.04 11.42
CA ILE A 141 -2.08 10.65 11.65
C ILE A 141 -2.58 11.47 12.85
N LEU A 142 -3.62 12.27 12.65
CA LEU A 142 -4.27 12.97 13.74
C LEU A 142 -5.13 11.95 14.51
N LEU A 143 -4.69 11.55 15.70
CA LEU A 143 -5.53 10.79 16.62
C LEU A 143 -6.44 11.80 17.33
N GLU A 144 -7.67 11.97 16.83
CA GLU A 144 -8.69 12.60 17.65
C GLU A 144 -8.97 11.69 18.86
N HIS A 145 -8.65 12.19 20.06
CA HIS A 145 -9.06 11.57 21.31
C HIS A 145 -10.59 11.67 21.40
N ARG A 146 -11.32 10.65 20.95
CA ARG A 146 -12.72 10.51 21.34
C ARG A 146 -12.76 10.18 22.82
N ALA A 147 -12.84 11.21 23.65
CA ALA A 147 -13.24 11.07 25.04
C ALA A 147 -14.67 10.50 25.05
N SER A 148 -14.81 9.19 25.25
CA SER A 148 -16.08 8.60 25.64
C SER A 148 -16.45 9.14 27.03
N PRO A 149 -17.59 9.81 27.22
CA PRO A 149 -18.05 10.15 28.56
C PRO A 149 -18.31 8.85 29.31
N GLN A 150 -17.60 8.63 30.41
CA GLN A 150 -17.89 7.53 31.31
C GLN A 150 -19.35 7.66 31.79
N ARG A 151 -20.14 6.60 31.60
CA ARG A 151 -21.41 6.44 32.31
C ARG A 151 -21.09 6.43 33.81
N GLN A 152 -21.43 7.52 34.47
CA GLN A 152 -21.44 7.64 35.91
C GLN A 152 -22.28 6.51 36.52
N SER A 153 -21.70 5.87 37.53
CA SER A 153 -22.29 4.86 38.41
C SER A 153 -23.70 5.24 38.89
N SER A 154 -24.70 4.41 38.58
CA SER A 154 -25.98 4.45 39.29
C SER A 154 -25.79 3.74 40.64
N VAL A 155 -25.67 4.53 41.69
CA VAL A 155 -25.86 4.10 43.08
C VAL A 155 -27.30 3.59 43.21
N TYR A 156 -27.48 2.28 43.36
CA TYR A 156 -28.75 1.72 43.85
C TYR A 156 -28.76 1.88 45.38
N ALA A 157 -29.60 2.79 45.87
CA ALA A 157 -29.94 2.87 47.28
C ALA A 157 -31.13 1.94 47.54
N ASP A 158 -30.97 0.96 48.44
CA ASP A 158 -32.06 0.13 48.96
C ASP A 158 -33.02 0.98 49.81
N PRO A 159 -34.34 0.89 49.61
CA PRO A 159 -35.32 1.34 50.58
C PRO A 159 -35.73 0.21 51.56
N PRO A 160 -36.21 0.56 52.76
CA PRO A 160 -36.20 -0.31 53.93
C PRO A 160 -37.35 -1.32 53.97
N ASN A 161 -37.00 -2.51 54.47
CA ASN A 161 -37.82 -3.55 55.08
C ASN A 161 -39.23 -3.13 55.54
N ASN A 162 -40.30 -3.65 54.90
CA ASN A 162 -41.45 -4.20 55.65
C ASN A 162 -42.45 -5.01 54.78
N LYS A 163 -42.71 -6.24 55.24
CA LYS A 163 -43.93 -7.07 55.11
C LYS A 163 -44.22 -7.82 53.79
N LEU A 164 -44.03 -9.14 53.87
CA LEU A 164 -44.73 -10.20 53.11
C LEU A 164 -46.26 -10.05 53.26
N PRO A 165 -47.06 -10.46 52.24
CA PRO A 165 -47.76 -11.74 52.39
C PRO A 165 -47.95 -12.57 51.08
N ILE A 166 -47.81 -13.90 51.22
CA ILE A 166 -48.66 -15.01 50.71
C ILE A 166 -49.59 -14.75 49.50
N TYR A 167 -49.35 -15.42 48.37
CA TYR A 167 -49.86 -16.76 47.99
C TYR A 167 -49.04 -17.30 46.81
#